data_AF-V9SK34-F1
#
_entry.id   AF-V9SK34-F1
#
_cell.length_a   1.000
_cell.length_b   1.000
_cell.length_c   1.000
_cell.angle_alpha   90.00
_cell.angle_beta   90.00
_cell.angle_gamma   90.00
#
_symmetry.space_group_name_H-M   'P 1'
#
loop_
_entity.id
_entity.type
_entity.pdbx_description
1 polymer ?
#
loop_
_entity_poly.entity_id
_entity_poly.type
_entity_poly.pdbx_seq_one_letter_code
_entity_poly.pdbx_strand_id
1 'polypeptide(L)' 'MKKFLRIKTWFVRLFSPDKKTLGAIGEDLRKVAVTAIGVGIVGLAVSGDTITVKEAGLVLVIGVILWIYGIILTKVSNS' A
#
# COMPACT_ATOMS: atom_id res chain seq x y z
N MET A 1 19.24 30.37 3.60
CA MET A 1 19.18 29.44 4.76
C MET A 1 17.76 28.94 5.09
N LYS A 2 16.72 29.79 5.15
CA LYS A 2 15.34 29.35 5.50
C LYS A 2 14.71 28.31 4.55
N LYS A 3 15.03 28.34 3.25
CA LYS A 3 14.50 27.41 2.23
C LYS A 3 14.99 25.96 2.41
N PHE A 4 16.28 25.80 2.72
CA PHE A 4 16.92 24.48 2.89
C PHE A 4 16.47 23.80 4.19
N LEU A 5 16.30 24.58 5.27
CA LEU A 5 15.73 24.10 6.53
C LEU A 5 14.29 23.62 6.34
N ARG A 6 13.46 24.36 5.59
CA ARG A 6 12.08 23.94 5.25
C ARG A 6 12.04 22.60 4.51
N ILE A 7 12.95 22.38 3.56
CA ILE A 7 13.02 21.11 2.80
C ILE A 7 13.39 19.96 3.73
N LYS A 8 14.41 20.13 4.60
CA LYS A 8 14.74 19.11 5.60
C LYS A 8 13.56 18.80 6.52
N THR A 9 12.86 19.81 7.02
CA THR A 9 11.67 19.61 7.88
C THR A 9 10.55 18.89 7.14
N TRP A 10 10.38 19.16 5.84
CA TRP A 10 9.39 18.49 5.01
C TRP A 10 9.73 17.01 4.83
N PHE A 11 10.99 16.68 4.54
CA PHE A 11 11.47 15.28 4.49
C PHE A 11 11.31 14.56 5.83
N VAL A 12 11.67 15.19 6.95
CA VAL A 12 11.50 14.59 8.28
C VAL A 12 10.03 14.31 8.59
N ARG A 13 9.11 15.20 8.23
CA ARG A 13 7.66 14.96 8.37
C ARG A 13 7.15 13.86 7.43
N LEU A 14 7.77 13.70 6.26
CA LEU A 14 7.43 12.65 5.30
C LEU A 14 7.89 11.26 5.78
N PHE A 15 9.02 11.18 6.49
CA PHE A 15 9.55 9.95 7.08
C PHE A 15 9.09 9.68 8.52
N SER A 16 8.42 10.65 9.15
CA SER A 16 7.81 10.50 10.47
C SER A 16 6.41 11.11 10.48
N PRO A 17 5.48 10.55 9.67
CA PRO A 17 4.09 10.99 9.67
C PRO A 17 3.47 10.79 11.05
N ASP A 18 2.57 11.70 11.41
CA ASP A 18 1.82 11.57 12.66
C ASP A 18 0.94 10.32 12.65
N LYS A 19 0.51 9.87 13.84
CA LYS A 19 -0.31 8.66 14.01
C LYS A 19 -1.56 8.71 13.13
N LYS A 20 -2.24 9.85 13.02
CA LYS A 20 -3.46 9.98 12.21
C LYS A 20 -3.17 9.81 10.72
N THR A 21 -2.08 10.37 10.22
CA THR A 21 -1.62 10.17 8.85
C THR A 21 -1.21 8.71 8.60
N LEU A 22 -0.52 8.05 9.53
CA LEU A 22 -0.20 6.62 9.43
C LEU A 22 -1.47 5.75 9.35
N GLY A 23 -2.49 6.08 10.14
CA GLY A 23 -3.78 5.39 10.11
C GLY A 23 -4.50 5.55 8.78
N ALA A 24 -4.54 6.78 8.24
CA ALA A 24 -5.13 7.06 6.93
C ALA A 24 -4.41 6.31 5.80
N ILE A 25 -3.07 6.36 5.78
CA ILE A 25 -2.25 5.62 4.80
C ILE A 25 -2.50 4.11 4.92
N GLY A 26 -2.56 3.58 6.15
CA GLY A 26 -2.83 2.16 6.38
C GLY A 26 -4.23 1.74 5.92
N GLU A 27 -5.23 2.60 6.02
CA GLU A 27 -6.57 2.36 5.49
C GLU A 27 -6.61 2.39 3.96
N ASP A 28 -5.99 3.38 3.34
CA ASP A 28 -5.93 3.49 1.87
C ASP A 28 -5.15 2.33 1.25
N LEU A 29 -4.04 1.91 1.87
CA LEU A 29 -3.29 0.73 1.46
C LEU A 29 -4.15 -0.53 1.50
N ARG A 30 -4.98 -0.71 2.53
CA ARG A 30 -5.88 -1.87 2.61
C ARG A 30 -6.95 -1.84 1.50
N LYS A 31 -7.48 -0.66 1.15
CA LYS A 31 -8.46 -0.52 0.06
C LYS A 31 -7.86 -0.88 -1.29
N VAL A 32 -6.71 -0.30 -1.63
CA VAL A 32 -5.98 -0.61 -2.89
C VAL A 32 -5.57 -2.08 -2.92
N ALA A 33 -5.10 -2.61 -1.80
CA ALA A 33 -4.73 -4.01 -1.68
C ALA A 33 -5.91 -4.96 -1.95
N VAL A 34 -7.10 -4.69 -1.39
CA VAL A 34 -8.30 -5.50 -1.65
C VAL A 34 -8.67 -5.48 -3.13
N THR A 35 -8.56 -4.33 -3.80
CA THR A 35 -8.75 -4.24 -5.25
C THR A 35 -7.72 -5.09 -6.00
N ALA A 36 -6.44 -4.99 -5.65
CA ALA A 36 -5.37 -5.77 -6.28
C ALA A 36 -5.57 -7.29 -6.08
N ILE A 37 -5.94 -7.73 -4.87
CA ILE A 37 -6.26 -9.13 -4.58
C ILE A 37 -7.43 -9.58 -5.46
N GLY A 38 -8.52 -8.80 -5.52
CA GLY A 38 -9.67 -9.12 -6.36
C GLY A 38 -9.30 -9.25 -7.84
N VAL A 39 -8.52 -8.31 -8.38
CA VAL A 39 -8.00 -8.36 -9.76
C VAL A 39 -7.12 -9.58 -9.97
N GLY A 40 -6.25 -9.93 -9.02
CA GLY A 40 -5.40 -11.12 -9.08
C GLY A 40 -6.22 -12.42 -9.13
N ILE A 41 -7.26 -12.54 -8.28
CA ILE A 41 -8.17 -13.71 -8.29
C ILE A 41 -8.89 -13.81 -9.63
N VAL A 42 -9.47 -12.71 -10.10
CA VAL A 42 -10.18 -12.69 -11.40
C VAL A 42 -9.21 -13.04 -12.53
N GLY A 43 -8.02 -12.45 -12.54
CA GLY A 43 -6.98 -12.71 -13.54
C GLY A 43 -6.50 -14.16 -13.56
N LEU A 44 -6.48 -14.85 -12.41
CA LEU A 44 -6.20 -16.28 -12.35
C LEU A 44 -7.37 -17.10 -12.92
N ALA A 45 -8.62 -16.69 -12.66
CA ALA A 45 -9.80 -17.38 -13.17
C ALA A 45 -9.97 -17.25 -14.68
N VAL A 46 -9.60 -16.10 -15.27
CA VAL A 46 -9.67 -15.85 -16.72
C VAL A 46 -8.32 -15.98 -17.43
N SER A 47 -7.34 -16.62 -16.78
CA SER A 47 -5.99 -16.74 -17.33
C SER A 47 -5.99 -17.54 -18.65
N GLY A 48 -5.18 -17.11 -19.62
CA GLY A 48 -5.01 -17.82 -20.90
C GLY A 48 -5.36 -17.01 -22.15
N ASP A 49 -5.89 -15.79 -22.01
CA ASP A 49 -6.13 -14.86 -23.12
C ASP A 49 -5.10 -13.71 -23.14
N THR A 50 -5.34 -12.65 -22.34
CA THR A 50 -4.48 -11.45 -22.27
C THR A 50 -3.59 -11.38 -21.04
N ILE A 51 -3.95 -12.07 -19.96
CA ILE A 51 -3.19 -12.13 -18.70
C ILE A 51 -2.65 -13.53 -18.50
N THR A 52 -1.34 -13.62 -18.27
CA THR A 52 -0.71 -14.88 -17.89
C THR A 52 -0.97 -15.20 -16.41
N VAL A 53 -0.97 -16.49 -16.08
CA VAL A 53 -1.09 -16.97 -14.68
C VAL A 53 -0.02 -16.33 -13.78
N LYS A 54 1.18 -16.09 -14.31
CA LYS A 54 2.28 -15.46 -13.56
C LYS A 54 1.97 -14.01 -13.21
N GLU A 55 1.45 -13.23 -14.15
CA GLU A 55 1.09 -11.82 -13.90
C GLU A 55 -0.05 -11.71 -12.90
N ALA A 56 -1.11 -12.53 -13.06
CA ALA A 56 -2.23 -12.56 -12.12
C ALA A 56 -1.79 -12.97 -10.70
N GLY A 57 -0.93 -14.00 -10.60
CA GLY A 57 -0.35 -14.43 -9.32
C GLY A 57 0.52 -13.35 -8.67
N LEU A 58 1.28 -12.59 -9.45
CA LEU A 58 2.14 -11.51 -8.95
C LEU A 58 1.29 -10.36 -8.39
N VAL A 59 0.22 -9.96 -9.10
CA VAL A 59 -0.73 -8.94 -8.62
C VAL A 59 -1.42 -9.39 -7.33
N LEU A 60 -1.82 -10.66 -7.24
CA LEU A 60 -2.41 -11.24 -6.03
C LEU A 60 -1.44 -11.14 -4.83
N VAL A 61 -0.19 -11.60 -5.01
CA VAL A 61 0.83 -11.60 -3.95
C VAL A 61 1.15 -10.19 -3.48
N ILE A 62 1.33 -9.25 -4.41
CA ILE A 62 1.54 -7.84 -4.06
C ILE A 62 0.35 -7.29 -3.28
N GLY A 63 -0.87 -7.60 -3.70
CA GLY A 63 -2.09 -7.22 -2.99
C GLY A 63 -2.07 -7.70 -1.54
N VAL A 64 -1.75 -8.98 -1.29
CA VAL A 64 -1.65 -9.52 0.08
C VAL A 64 -0.57 -8.82 0.90
N ILE A 65 0.61 -8.56 0.33
CA ILE A 65 1.71 -7.86 1.02
C ILE A 65 1.28 -6.44 1.41
N LEU A 66 0.68 -5.69 0.48
CA LEU A 66 0.19 -4.33 0.73
C LEU A 66 -0.91 -4.32 1.80
N TRP A 67 -1.78 -5.33 1.81
CA TRP A 67 -2.83 -5.46 2.81
C TRP A 67 -2.25 -5.66 4.22
N ILE A 68 -1.29 -6.58 4.37
CA ILE A 68 -0.58 -6.84 5.64
C ILE A 68 0.14 -5.57 6.10
N TYR A 69 0.82 -4.88 5.18
CA TYR A 69 1.50 -3.63 5.52
C TYR A 69 0.52 -2.55 6.00
N GLY A 70 -0.64 -2.41 5.35
CA GLY A 70 -1.70 -1.50 5.80
C GLY A 70 -2.26 -1.84 7.19
N ILE A 71 -2.35 -3.13 7.56
CA ILE A 71 -2.69 -3.56 8.92
C ILE A 71 -1.63 -3.11 9.93
N ILE A 72 -0.36 -3.34 9.62
CA ILE A 72 0.75 -2.96 10.50
C ILE A 72 0.72 -1.44 10.73
N LEU A 73 0.58 -0.64 9.68
CA LEU A 73 0.50 0.83 9.80
C LEU A 73 -0.70 1.28 10.63
N THR A 74 -1.87 0.67 10.41
CA THR A 74 -3.08 0.97 11.20
C THR A 74 -2.87 0.62 12.68
N LYS A 75 -2.20 -0.50 12.97
CA LYS A 75 -1.88 -0.91 14.34
C LYS A 75 -0.89 0.06 15.01
N VAL A 76 0.14 0.49 14.29
CA VAL A 76 1.13 1.48 14.76
C VAL A 76 0.48 2.85 15.01
N SER A 77 -0.48 3.25 14.18
CA SER A 77 -1.28 4.45 14.40
C SER A 77 -2.11 4.41 15.69
N ASN A 78 -2.61 3.22 16.06
CA ASN A 78 -3.54 3.06 17.18
C ASN A 78 -2.86 2.72 18.53
N SER A 79 -1.56 2.38 18.54
CA SER A 79 -0.71 2.36 19.74
C SER A 79 -0.15 3.75 20.00
#